data_AF-A0A0F0FSZ5-F1
#
_entry.id   AF-A0A0F0FSZ5-F1
#
_cell.length_a   1.000
_cell.length_b   1.000
_cell.length_c   1.000
_cell.angle_alpha   90.00
_cell.angle_beta   90.00
_cell.angle_gamma   90.00
#
_symmetry.space_group_name_H-M   'P 1'
#
loop_
_entity.id
_entity.type
_entity.pdbx_description
1 polymer ?
#
loop_
_entity_poly.entity_id
_entity_poly.type
_entity_poly.pdbx_seq_one_letter_code
_entity_poly.pdbx_strand_id
1 'polypeptide(L)'
;MRLILLAFVAGCWWLQQQGSLPRGTSAWWLVAAGVAVALLALRGRRSGRVRAALIVLSVLAGFGWSAWRAELRLEERLAPELEGVDLMLSGVVAGLPAAARPALSVRAR
;
A
#
# COMPACT_ATOMS: atom_id res chain seq x y z
N MET A 1 14.19 4.44 -16.55
CA MET A 1 13.02 3.56 -16.44
C MET A 1 13.05 2.71 -15.18
N ARG A 2 14.00 1.78 -15.02
CA ARG A 2 14.07 0.85 -13.86
C ARG A 2 14.04 1.54 -12.48
N LEU A 3 14.88 2.56 -12.28
CA LEU A 3 14.95 3.33 -11.03
C LEU A 3 13.64 4.05 -10.67
N ILE A 4 12.85 4.47 -11.65
CA ILE A 4 11.57 5.16 -11.46
C ILE A 4 10.53 4.18 -10.93
N LEU A 5 10.49 2.98 -11.52
CA LEU A 5 9.62 1.89 -11.05
C LEU A 5 10.02 1.42 -9.65
N LEU A 6 11.31 1.26 -9.37
CA LEU A 6 11.80 0.91 -8.03
C LEU A 6 11.44 1.98 -6.99
N ALA A 7 11.56 3.26 -7.34
CA ALA A 7 11.16 4.37 -6.49
C ALA A 7 9.65 4.34 -6.18
N PHE A 8 8.82 4.08 -7.19
CA PHE A 8 7.37 3.90 -7.02
C PHE A 8 7.05 2.72 -6.07
N VAL A 9 7.66 1.55 -6.32
CA VAL A 9 7.47 0.37 -5.48
C VAL A 9 7.95 0.62 -4.04
N ALA A 10 9.07 1.33 -3.87
CA ALA A 10 9.57 1.71 -2.55
C ALA A 10 8.58 2.63 -1.80
N GLY A 11 7.90 3.54 -2.51
CA GLY A 11 6.83 4.36 -1.94
C GLY A 11 5.65 3.53 -1.44
N CYS A 12 5.21 2.54 -2.23
CA CYS A 12 4.17 1.59 -1.81
C CYS A 12 4.62 0.75 -0.60
N TRP A 13 5.85 0.22 -0.63
CA TRP A 13 6.42 -0.59 0.44
C TRP A 13 6.52 0.19 1.76
N TRP A 14 6.94 1.46 1.69
CA TRP A 14 7.04 2.34 2.86
C TRP A 14 5.70 2.52 3.56
N LEU A 15 4.62 2.75 2.80
CA LEU A 15 3.28 2.86 3.39
C LEU A 15 2.83 1.52 4.01
N GLN A 16 3.11 0.39 3.36
CA GLN A 16 2.73 -0.93 3.88
C GLN A 16 3.43 -1.29 5.20
N GLN A 17 4.61 -0.72 5.47
CA GLN A 17 5.31 -0.88 6.75
C GLN A 17 4.65 -0.08 7.89
N GLN A 18 3.75 0.86 7.59
CA GLN A 18 3.03 1.61 8.61
C GLN A 18 1.84 0.79 9.10
N GLY A 19 1.90 0.32 10.34
CA GLY A 19 0.80 -0.42 10.99
C GLY A 19 -0.46 0.42 11.27
N SER A 20 -0.40 1.73 11.05
CA SER A 20 -1.53 2.64 11.14
C SER A 20 -1.49 3.58 9.96
N LEU A 21 -2.57 3.68 9.19
CA LEU A 21 -2.69 4.76 8.21
C LEU A 21 -2.64 6.09 8.98
N PRO A 22 -1.87 7.08 8.53
CA PRO A 22 -1.98 8.43 9.05
C PRO A 22 -3.42 8.89 8.85
N ARG A 23 -4.19 8.94 9.94
CA ARG A 23 -5.63 9.22 9.87
C ARG A 23 -5.84 10.67 9.41
N GLY A 24 -6.56 10.85 8.30
CA GLY A 24 -7.01 12.15 7.81
C GLY A 24 -6.11 12.81 6.75
N THR A 25 -6.23 14.13 6.61
CA THR A 25 -5.62 14.92 5.52
C THR A 25 -4.11 15.17 5.65
N SER A 26 -3.49 14.81 6.78
CA SER A 26 -2.08 15.09 7.08
C SER A 26 -1.10 14.39 6.13
N ALA A 27 -1.39 13.15 5.73
CA ALA A 27 -0.60 12.42 4.73
C ALA A 27 -0.63 13.13 3.37
N TRP A 28 -1.80 13.64 2.97
CA TRP A 28 -1.99 14.33 1.70
C TRP A 28 -1.22 15.66 1.65
N TRP A 29 -1.11 16.38 2.76
CA TRP A 29 -0.28 17.59 2.84
C TRP A 29 1.21 17.30 2.65
N LEU A 30 1.73 16.21 3.21
CA LEU A 30 3.13 15.80 3.02
C LEU A 30 3.41 15.41 1.57
N VAL A 31 2.48 14.68 0.93
CA VAL A 31 2.58 14.33 -0.48
C VAL A 31 2.54 15.60 -1.35
N ALA A 32 1.60 16.51 -1.10
CA ALA A 32 1.48 17.78 -1.82
C ALA A 32 2.73 18.66 -1.68
N ALA A 33 3.29 18.78 -0.47
CA ALA A 33 4.52 19.52 -0.23
C ALA A 33 5.71 18.91 -0.98
N GLY A 34 5.85 17.58 -0.95
CA GLY A 34 6.89 16.86 -1.69
C GLY A 34 6.79 17.05 -3.20
N VAL A 35 5.56 17.02 -3.75
CA VAL A 35 5.30 17.30 -5.17
C VAL A 35 5.68 18.74 -5.52
N ALA A 36 5.29 19.71 -4.71
CA ALA A 36 5.62 21.13 -4.94
C ALA A 36 7.14 21.35 -4.97
N VAL A 37 7.89 20.78 -4.02
CA VAL A 37 9.35 20.85 -3.99
C VAL A 37 9.98 20.20 -5.23
N ALA A 38 9.45 19.04 -5.67
CA ALA A 38 9.95 18.39 -6.87
C ALA A 38 9.68 19.22 -8.14
N LEU A 39 8.51 19.85 -8.25
CA LEU A 39 8.18 20.77 -9.35
C LEU A 39 9.09 22.00 -9.37
N LEU A 40 9.42 22.56 -8.20
CA LEU A 40 10.40 23.64 -8.08
C LEU A 40 11.80 23.18 -8.49
N ALA A 41 12.19 21.95 -8.15
CA ALA A 41 13.47 21.37 -8.56
C ALA A 41 13.56 21.14 -10.09
N LEU A 42 12.42 20.86 -10.76
CA LEU A 42 12.34 20.75 -12.22
C LEU A 42 12.53 22.09 -12.94
N ARG A 43 12.25 23.23 -12.28
CA ARG A 43 12.53 24.56 -12.86
C ARG A 43 14.03 24.85 -13.02
N GLY A 44 14.87 24.22 -12.19
CA GLY A 44 16.33 24.33 -12.32
C GLY A 44 16.87 23.38 -13.39
N ARG A 45 17.39 23.91 -14.51
CA ARG A 45 17.91 23.14 -15.67
C ARG A 45 19.16 22.27 -15.40
N ARG A 46 19.47 21.91 -14.16
CA ARG A 46 20.55 20.98 -13.82
C ARG A 46 20.03 19.55 -14.01
N SER A 47 20.59 18.81 -14.97
CA SER A 47 20.24 17.41 -15.29
C SER A 47 20.12 16.50 -14.04
N GLY A 48 21.01 16.65 -13.05
CA GLY A 48 20.94 15.89 -11.80
C GLY A 48 19.71 16.19 -10.93
N ARG A 49 19.26 17.45 -10.87
CA ARG A 49 18.08 17.86 -10.09
C ARG A 49 16.80 17.34 -10.72
N VAL A 50 16.71 17.35 -12.04
CA VAL A 50 15.55 16.81 -12.77
C VAL A 50 15.40 15.31 -12.50
N ARG A 51 16.51 14.56 -12.52
CA ARG A 51 16.50 13.13 -12.26
C ARG A 51 16.12 12.80 -10.81
N ALA A 52 16.61 13.57 -9.84
CA ALA A 52 16.22 13.44 -8.44
C ALA A 52 14.73 13.79 -8.23
N ALA A 53 14.24 14.86 -8.85
CA ALA A 53 12.84 15.25 -8.77
C ALA A 53 11.89 14.16 -9.32
N LEU A 54 12.23 13.53 -10.44
CA LEU A 54 11.46 12.41 -10.99
C LEU A 54 11.43 11.20 -10.06
N ILE A 55 12.53 10.89 -9.39
CA ILE A 55 12.60 9.81 -8.40
C ILE A 55 11.68 10.14 -7.22
N VAL A 56 11.79 11.35 -6.66
CA VAL A 56 10.96 11.80 -5.54
C VAL A 56 9.47 11.77 -5.91
N LEU A 57 9.10 12.29 -7.08
CA LEU A 57 7.73 12.24 -7.58
C LEU A 57 7.21 10.80 -7.71
N SER A 58 8.06 9.86 -8.11
CA SER A 58 7.68 8.45 -8.24
C SER A 58 7.42 7.80 -6.87
N VAL A 59 8.28 8.07 -5.88
CA VAL A 59 8.05 7.61 -4.49
C VAL A 59 6.73 8.16 -3.95
N LEU A 60 6.50 9.46 -4.11
CA LEU A 60 5.29 10.13 -3.63
C LEU A 60 4.03 9.63 -4.34
N ALA A 61 4.12 9.36 -5.65
CA ALA A 61 3.02 8.76 -6.40
C ALA A 61 2.69 7.34 -5.92
N GLY A 62 3.70 6.51 -5.61
CA GLY A 62 3.50 5.18 -5.03
C GLY A 62 2.86 5.23 -3.64
N PHE A 63 3.33 6.15 -2.80
CA PHE A 63 2.74 6.38 -1.48
C PHE A 63 1.28 6.86 -1.57
N GLY A 64 0.99 7.88 -2.38
CA GLY A 64 -0.37 8.39 -2.55
C GLY A 64 -1.33 7.36 -3.16
N TRP A 65 -0.88 6.59 -4.15
CA TRP A 65 -1.68 5.52 -4.75
C TRP A 65 -2.05 4.43 -3.75
N SER A 66 -1.09 3.99 -2.94
CA SER A 66 -1.33 2.98 -1.91
C SER A 66 -2.22 3.51 -0.78
N ALA A 67 -2.08 4.78 -0.39
CA ALA A 67 -2.93 5.43 0.61
C ALA A 67 -4.39 5.50 0.14
N TRP A 68 -4.62 5.98 -1.09
CA TRP A 68 -5.95 6.02 -1.70
C TRP A 68 -6.60 4.62 -1.77
N ARG A 69 -5.83 3.60 -2.17
CA ARG A 69 -6.32 2.21 -2.23
C ARG A 69 -6.65 1.64 -0.86
N ALA A 70 -5.93 2.04 0.17
CA ALA A 70 -6.19 1.62 1.53
C ALA A 70 -7.43 2.31 2.10
N GLU A 71 -7.60 3.63 1.86
CA GLU A 71 -8.81 4.37 2.20
C GLU A 71 -10.06 3.77 1.54
N LEU A 72 -10.03 3.47 0.24
CA LEU A 72 -11.14 2.80 -0.46
C LEU A 72 -11.55 1.46 0.18
N ARG A 73 -10.57 0.66 0.63
CA ARG A 73 -10.87 -0.61 1.33
C ARG A 73 -11.40 -0.40 2.75
N LEU A 74 -10.99 0.67 3.41
CA LEU A 74 -11.52 1.07 4.72
C LEU A 74 -12.94 1.65 4.61
N GLU A 75 -13.26 2.30 3.49
CA GLU A 75 -14.60 2.78 3.17
C GLU A 75 -15.60 1.64 2.93
N GLU A 76 -15.14 0.46 2.49
CA GLU A 76 -15.93 -0.80 2.43
C GLU A 76 -16.27 -1.37 3.83
N ARG A 77 -16.45 -0.48 4.81
CA ARG A 77 -16.61 -0.67 6.25
C ARG A 77 -17.07 -2.06 6.70
N LEU A 78 -16.26 -2.65 7.58
CA LEU A 78 -16.78 -3.45 8.68
C LEU A 78 -17.82 -2.60 9.43
N ALA A 79 -19.03 -3.12 9.66
CA ALA A 79 -20.06 -2.37 10.36
C ALA A 79 -19.45 -1.80 11.66
N PRO A 80 -19.57 -0.50 11.96
CA PRO A 80 -18.84 0.14 13.07
C PRO A 80 -19.15 -0.50 14.43
N GLU A 81 -20.30 -1.14 14.55
CA GLU A 81 -20.73 -1.98 15.66
C GLU A 81 -19.89 -3.25 15.88
N LEU A 82 -19.03 -3.63 14.93
CA LEU A 82 -18.12 -4.77 14.98
C LEU A 82 -16.66 -4.35 15.20
N GLU A 83 -16.37 -3.05 15.32
CA GLU A 83 -15.01 -2.54 15.49
C GLU A 83 -14.53 -2.77 16.95
N GLY A 84 -13.48 -3.58 17.14
CA GLY A 84 -12.92 -3.88 18.47
C GLY A 84 -13.78 -4.82 19.33
N VAL A 85 -14.79 -5.44 18.73
CA VAL A 85 -15.65 -6.44 19.38
C VAL A 85 -15.18 -7.84 19.00
N ASP A 86 -15.00 -8.71 19.99
CA ASP A 86 -14.71 -10.13 19.74
C ASP A 86 -15.94 -10.79 19.10
N LEU A 87 -15.82 -11.17 17.84
CA LEU A 87 -16.90 -11.82 17.09
C LEU A 87 -16.86 -13.33 17.28
N MET A 88 -17.82 -13.87 18.02
CA MET A 88 -18.02 -15.31 18.14
C MET A 88 -18.90 -15.82 16.99
N LEU A 89 -18.26 -16.19 15.88
CA LEU A 89 -18.94 -16.78 14.72
C LEU A 89 -19.32 -18.23 15.02
N SER A 90 -20.62 -18.52 15.05
CA SER A 90 -21.15 -19.89 15.08
C SER A 90 -21.96 -20.16 13.81
N GLY A 91 -21.68 -21.27 13.15
CA GLY A 91 -22.30 -21.62 11.88
C GLY A 91 -21.81 -22.95 11.34
N VAL A 92 -22.49 -23.45 10.31
CA VAL A 92 -22.12 -24.70 9.64
C VAL A 92 -21.21 -24.37 8.46
N VAL A 93 -20.02 -24.96 8.43
CA VAL A 93 -19.13 -24.85 7.27
C VAL A 93 -19.74 -25.66 6.11
N ALA A 94 -20.30 -24.96 5.13
CA ALA A 94 -20.98 -25.60 3.98
C ALA A 94 -20.04 -26.44 3.10
N GLY A 95 -18.73 -26.21 3.18
CA GLY A 95 -17.71 -27.01 2.52
C GLY A 95 -16.32 -26.43 2.76
N LEU A 96 -15.33 -27.30 2.91
CA LEU A 96 -13.93 -26.90 2.88
C LEU A 96 -13.53 -26.69 1.41
N PRO A 97 -12.81 -25.61 1.06
CA PRO A 97 -12.25 -25.48 -0.28
C PRO A 97 -11.37 -26.71 -0.54
N ALA A 98 -11.64 -27.43 -1.63
CA ALA A 98 -10.93 -28.65 -1.96
C ALA A 98 -9.42 -28.35 -2.00
N ALA A 99 -8.69 -28.84 -1.01
CA ALA A 99 -7.25 -28.73 -0.97
C ALA A 99 -6.73 -29.37 -2.27
N ALA A 100 -6.05 -28.57 -3.09
CA ALA A 100 -5.24 -29.11 -4.18
C ALA A 100 -4.21 -30.04 -3.54
N ARG A 101 -4.49 -31.34 -3.62
CA ARG A 101 -3.72 -32.44 -3.07
C ARG A 101 -2.35 -32.53 -3.76
N PRO A 102 -1.23 -32.55 -3.02
CA PRO A 102 -0.13 -33.42 -3.39
C PRO A 102 -0.26 -34.67 -2.53
N ALA A 103 -0.40 -35.81 -3.19
CA ALA A 103 -0.49 -37.10 -2.54
C ALA A 103 0.78 -37.40 -1.74
N LEU A 104 0.73 -37.27 -0.42
CA LEU A 104 1.73 -37.88 0.45
C LEU A 104 1.42 -39.38 0.50
N SER A 105 2.11 -40.14 -0.34
CA SER A 105 2.13 -41.61 -0.27
C SER A 105 2.92 -42.03 0.96
N VAL A 106 2.21 -42.42 2.02
CA VAL A 106 2.81 -43.08 3.17
C VAL A 106 3.13 -44.51 2.74
N ARG A 107 4.41 -44.79 2.48
CA ARG A 107 4.92 -46.14 2.29
C ARG A 107 5.11 -46.78 3.67
N ALA A 108 4.27 -47.76 3.99
CA ALA A 108 4.45 -48.63 5.15
C ALA A 108 5.80 -49.36 5.06
N ARG A 109 6.49 -49.46 6.19
CA ARG A 109 7.48 -50.51 6.46
C ARG A 109 6.94 -51.37 7.58
#